data_AF-A0A0M3JDF1-F1
#
_entry.id   AF-A0A0M3JDF1-F1
#
_cell.length_a   1.000
_cell.length_b   1.000
_cell.length_c   1.000
_cell.angle_alpha   90.00
_cell.angle_beta   90.00
_cell.angle_gamma   90.00
#
_symmetry.space_group_name_H-M   'P 1'
#
loop_
_entity.id
_entity.type
_entity.pdbx_description
1 polymer ?
#
loop_
_entity_poly.entity_id
_entity_poly.type
_entity_poly.pdbx_seq_one_letter_code
_entity_poly.pdbx_strand_id
1 'polypeptide(L)'
;LCIVVKFAAITLGRLGINCSAEVAPYLAQFIRGWCLALRNIRDNEEKESAFRGLCIMINVNPAGVLGEFIFLCDAIASWNHPQPDLKMMFSRVCFRLIY
;
A
#
# COMPACT_ATOMS: atom_id res chain seq x y z
N LEU A 1 4.89 19.86 -7.26
CA LEU A 1 4.25 18.59 -7.68
C LEU A 1 4.41 17.44 -6.68
N CYS A 2 5.62 17.12 -6.18
CA CYS A 2 5.84 15.93 -5.34
C CYS A 2 5.11 15.87 -3.99
N ILE A 3 4.72 16.99 -3.37
CA ILE A 3 4.09 16.97 -2.04
C ILE A 3 2.60 16.58 -2.10
N VAL A 4 1.86 17.11 -3.09
CA VAL A 4 0.41 16.85 -3.25
C VAL A 4 0.14 15.37 -3.51
N VAL A 5 0.97 14.74 -4.35
CA VAL A 5 0.85 13.30 -4.67
C VAL A 5 1.09 12.43 -3.44
N LYS A 6 2.01 12.83 -2.54
CA LYS A 6 2.29 12.11 -1.29
C LYS A 6 1.11 12.18 -0.32
N PHE A 7 0.55 13.37 -0.09
CA PHE A 7 -0.59 13.52 0.81
C PHE A 7 -1.84 12.82 0.27
N ALA A 8 -2.09 12.89 -1.04
CA ALA A 8 -3.18 12.14 -1.66
C ALA A 8 -3.00 10.63 -1.48
N ALA A 9 -1.78 10.10 -1.67
CA ALA A 9 -1.49 8.68 -1.45
C ALA A 9 -1.70 8.25 0.02
N ILE A 10 -1.24 9.06 0.98
CA ILE A 10 -1.46 8.80 2.41
C ILE A 10 -2.95 8.76 2.74
N THR A 11 -3.72 9.75 2.30
CA THR A 11 -5.16 9.80 2.54
C THR A 11 -5.90 8.63 1.89
N LEU A 12 -5.56 8.27 0.65
CA LEU A 12 -6.13 7.09 -0.02
C LEU A 12 -5.82 5.79 0.74
N GLY A 13 -4.58 5.63 1.22
CA GLY A 13 -4.21 4.50 2.06
C GLY A 13 -5.04 4.44 3.34
N ARG A 14 -5.21 5.58 4.03
CA ARG A 14 -6.01 5.67 5.26
C ARG A 14 -7.51 5.45 5.05
N LEU A 15 -8.06 5.82 3.89
CA LEU A 15 -9.44 5.48 3.53
C LEU A 15 -9.64 3.97 3.49
N GLY A 16 -8.63 3.23 3.03
CA GLY A 16 -8.61 1.77 3.05
C GLY A 16 -8.66 1.12 4.43
N ILE A 17 -8.51 1.86 5.52
CA ILE A 17 -8.65 1.32 6.88
C ILE A 17 -10.12 1.08 7.23
N ASN A 18 -11.00 2.03 6.88
CA ASN A 18 -12.40 2.02 7.25
C ASN A 18 -13.35 1.69 6.08
N CYS A 19 -12.93 1.99 4.84
CA CYS A 19 -13.74 1.87 3.62
C CYS A 19 -13.04 0.97 2.59
N SER A 20 -12.47 -0.14 3.05
CA SER A 20 -11.69 -1.03 2.18
C SER A 20 -12.56 -1.64 1.07
N ALA A 21 -13.81 -1.98 1.35
CA ALA A 21 -14.72 -2.58 0.37
C ALA A 21 -15.08 -1.64 -0.79
N GLU A 22 -15.20 -0.34 -0.51
CA GLU A 22 -15.56 0.68 -1.48
C GLU A 22 -14.36 1.12 -2.32
N VAL A 23 -13.17 1.14 -1.73
CA VAL A 23 -11.94 1.61 -2.40
C VAL A 23 -11.22 0.49 -3.14
N ALA A 24 -11.27 -0.75 -2.65
CA ALA A 24 -10.57 -1.90 -3.23
C ALA A 24 -10.85 -2.16 -4.72
N PRO A 25 -12.05 -1.95 -5.28
CA PRO A 25 -12.31 -2.08 -6.72
C PRO A 25 -11.46 -1.15 -7.59
N TYR A 26 -11.04 0.00 -7.04
CA TYR A 26 -10.27 1.01 -7.76
C TYR A 26 -8.74 0.84 -7.60
N LEU A 27 -8.28 -0.15 -6.83
CA LEU A 27 -6.85 -0.38 -6.55
C LEU A 27 -5.98 -0.33 -7.81
N ALA A 28 -6.38 -1.05 -8.86
CA ALA A 28 -5.62 -1.14 -10.11
C ALA A 28 -5.39 0.23 -10.78
N GLN A 29 -6.27 1.21 -10.55
CA GLN A 29 -6.18 2.53 -11.17
C GLN A 29 -5.11 3.42 -10.52
N PHE A 30 -4.87 3.25 -9.22
CA PHE A 30 -3.98 4.16 -8.47
C PHE A 30 -2.75 3.49 -7.88
N ILE A 31 -2.71 2.16 -7.76
CA ILE A 31 -1.66 1.44 -7.04
C ILE A 31 -0.24 1.75 -7.54
N ARG A 32 -0.06 1.87 -8.86
CA ARG A 32 1.25 2.19 -9.45
C ARG A 32 1.74 3.57 -9.01
N GLY A 33 0.90 4.59 -9.15
CA GLY A 33 1.22 5.95 -8.73
C GLY A 33 1.45 6.05 -7.23
N TRP A 34 0.66 5.31 -6.45
CA TRP A 34 0.76 5.23 -5.00
C TRP A 34 2.11 4.63 -4.54
N CYS A 35 2.52 3.50 -5.14
CA CYS A 35 3.80 2.85 -4.86
C CYS A 35 4.99 3.77 -5.18
N LEU A 36 4.98 4.41 -6.36
CA LEU A 36 6.03 5.34 -6.78
C LEU A 36 6.11 6.58 -5.87
N ALA A 37 4.98 7.05 -5.35
CA ALA A 37 4.94 8.19 -4.44
C ALA A 37 5.52 7.84 -3.06
N LEU A 38 5.13 6.70 -2.49
CA LEU A 38 5.47 6.33 -1.12
C LEU A 38 6.83 5.66 -0.96
N ARG A 39 7.38 5.02 -2.00
CA ARG A 39 8.74 4.42 -1.93
C ARG A 39 9.84 5.44 -1.59
N ASN A 40 9.61 6.71 -1.89
CA ASN A 40 10.57 7.80 -1.66
C ASN A 40 10.31 8.56 -0.34
N ILE A 41 9.33 8.12 0.47
CA ILE A 41 9.04 8.73 1.77
C ILE A 41 9.78 7.97 2.87
N ARG A 42 10.41 8.72 3.78
CA ARG A 42 11.04 8.18 4.99
C ARG A 42 10.00 7.48 5.86
N ASP A 43 10.41 6.42 6.54
CA ASP A 43 9.52 5.67 7.41
C ASP A 43 9.03 6.57 8.55
N ASN A 44 7.71 6.76 8.62
CA ASN A 44 7.01 7.56 9.63
C ASN A 44 5.60 6.98 9.86
N GLU A 45 4.89 7.51 10.86
CA GLU A 45 3.54 7.04 11.22
C GLU A 45 2.53 7.20 10.08
N GLU A 46 2.66 8.26 9.26
CA GLU A 46 1.76 8.48 8.13
C GLU A 46 1.94 7.39 7.06
N LYS A 47 3.18 7.08 6.68
CA LYS A 47 3.52 5.99 5.76
C LYS A 47 3.02 4.67 6.33
N GLU A 48 3.21 4.42 7.63
CA GLU A 48 2.74 3.19 8.28
C GLU A 48 1.22 3.05 8.16
N SER A 49 0.47 4.09 8.53
CA SER A 49 -0.99 4.08 8.46
C SER A 49 -1.49 3.84 7.02
N ALA A 50 -0.82 4.44 6.03
CA ALA A 50 -1.17 4.29 4.63
C ALA A 50 -0.93 2.85 4.13
N PHE A 51 0.22 2.25 4.47
CA PHE A 51 0.51 0.87 4.10
C PHE A 51 -0.37 -0.15 4.83
N ARG A 52 -0.75 0.10 6.10
CA ARG A 52 -1.72 -0.75 6.81
C ARG A 52 -3.05 -0.78 6.07
N GLY A 53 -3.59 0.38 5.72
CA GLY A 53 -4.83 0.47 4.95
C GLY A 53 -4.71 -0.15 3.55
N LEU A 54 -3.56 -0.01 2.87
CA LEU A 54 -3.31 -0.71 1.62
C LEU A 54 -3.36 -2.24 1.79
N CYS A 55 -2.70 -2.79 2.79
CA CYS A 55 -2.73 -4.23 3.06
C CYS A 55 -4.16 -4.73 3.35
N ILE A 56 -4.99 -3.93 4.04
CA ILE A 56 -6.41 -4.24 4.25
C ILE A 56 -7.17 -4.24 2.92
N MET A 57 -6.98 -3.23 2.07
CA MET A 57 -7.62 -3.17 0.75
C MET A 57 -7.21 -4.34 -0.16
N ILE A 58 -5.92 -4.70 -0.19
CA ILE A 58 -5.43 -5.86 -0.95
C ILE A 58 -6.06 -7.14 -0.43
N ASN A 59 -6.33 -7.24 0.88
CA ASN A 59 -7.02 -8.40 1.40
C ASN A 59 -8.46 -8.54 0.90
N VAL A 60 -9.11 -7.43 0.55
CA VAL A 60 -10.45 -7.44 -0.05
C VAL A 60 -10.39 -7.73 -1.55
N ASN A 61 -9.48 -7.09 -2.29
CA ASN A 61 -9.33 -7.28 -3.73
C ASN A 61 -7.85 -7.50 -4.13
N PRO A 62 -7.32 -8.74 -4.02
CA PRO A 62 -5.94 -9.03 -4.38
C PRO A 62 -5.69 -8.90 -5.89
N ALA A 63 -6.70 -9.18 -6.72
CA ALA A 63 -6.59 -9.10 -8.18
C ALA A 63 -6.25 -7.67 -8.65
N GLY A 64 -6.66 -6.65 -7.89
CA GLY A 64 -6.39 -5.24 -8.19
C GLY A 64 -4.92 -4.85 -8.17
N VAL A 65 -4.01 -5.68 -7.64
CA VAL A 65 -2.57 -5.36 -7.54
C VAL A 65 -1.68 -6.30 -8.36
N LEU A 66 -2.22 -7.42 -8.89
CA LEU A 66 -1.43 -8.41 -9.62
C LEU A 66 -0.64 -7.82 -10.80
N GLY A 67 -1.26 -6.93 -11.58
CA GLY A 67 -0.61 -6.28 -12.74
C GLY A 67 0.53 -5.34 -12.37
N GLU A 68 0.56 -4.86 -11.12
CA GLU A 68 1.53 -3.87 -10.64
C GLU A 68 2.33 -4.41 -9.43
N PHE A 69 2.38 -5.74 -9.28
CA PHE A 69 2.96 -6.41 -8.11
C PHE A 69 4.44 -6.04 -7.88
N ILE A 70 5.22 -5.84 -8.96
CA ILE A 70 6.62 -5.43 -8.87
C ILE A 70 6.75 -4.07 -8.16
N PHE A 71 5.85 -3.13 -8.42
CA PHE A 71 5.86 -1.82 -7.78
C PHE A 71 5.45 -1.90 -6.30
N LEU A 72 4.54 -2.83 -5.96
CA LEU A 72 4.20 -3.11 -4.57
C LEU A 72 5.43 -3.64 -3.82
N CYS A 73 6.14 -4.61 -4.38
CA CYS A 73 7.36 -5.17 -3.80
C CYS A 73 8.46 -4.12 -3.60
N ASP A 74 8.70 -3.26 -4.60
CA ASP A 74 9.64 -2.13 -4.50
C ASP A 74 9.24 -1.16 -3.37
N ALA A 75 7.95 -0.84 -3.26
CA ALA A 75 7.43 0.03 -2.21
C ALA A 75 7.56 -0.62 -0.80
N ILE A 76 7.34 -1.92 -0.67
CA ILE A 76 7.56 -2.68 0.57
C ILE A 76 9.06 -2.71 0.93
N ALA A 77 9.93 -2.93 -0.04
CA ALA A 77 11.38 -2.96 0.15
C ALA A 77 11.97 -1.60 0.55
N SER A 78 11.25 -0.50 0.31
CA SER A 78 11.66 0.85 0.75
C SER A 78 11.65 1.05 2.28
N TRP A 79 11.08 0.11 3.04
CA TRP A 79 11.03 0.17 4.50
C TRP A 79 12.33 -0.35 5.13
N ASN A 80 12.95 0.45 5.99
CA ASN A 80 14.19 0.08 6.69
C ASN A 80 13.87 -0.67 8.00
N HIS A 81 12.96 -0.11 8.80
CA HIS A 81 12.59 -0.65 10.11
C HIS A 81 11.06 -0.65 10.28
N PRO A 82 10.32 -1.47 9.50
CA PRO A 82 8.88 -1.59 9.68
C PRO A 82 8.57 -2.23 11.03
N GLN A 83 7.49 -1.76 11.66
CA GLN A 83 6.96 -2.38 12.89
C GLN A 83 6.64 -3.87 12.67
N PRO A 84 6.77 -4.72 13.69
CA PRO A 84 6.55 -6.17 13.56
C PRO A 84 5.20 -6.54 12.93
N ASP A 85 4.13 -5.85 13.33
CA ASP A 85 2.79 -6.07 12.78
C ASP A 85 2.71 -5.75 11.29
N LEU A 86 3.27 -4.61 10.89
CA LEU A 86 3.29 -4.20 9.49
C LEU A 86 4.12 -5.17 8.64
N LYS A 87 5.26 -5.62 9.17
CA LYS A 87 6.09 -6.64 8.53
C LYS A 87 5.32 -7.95 8.32
N MET A 88 4.52 -8.36 9.31
CA MET A 88 3.65 -9.54 9.18
C MET A 88 2.58 -9.35 8.09
N MET A 89 1.98 -8.15 8.00
CA MET A 89 1.02 -7.83 6.94
C MET A 89 1.67 -7.92 5.54
N PHE A 90 2.89 -7.40 5.38
CA PHE A 90 3.64 -7.52 4.12
C PHE A 90 3.87 -8.97 3.73
N SER A 91 4.33 -9.82 4.66
CA SER A 91 4.53 -11.24 4.39
C SER A 91 3.23 -11.93 3.96
N ARG A 92 2.10 -11.63 4.62
CA ARG A 92 0.78 -12.20 4.28
C ARG A 92 0.33 -11.78 2.89
N VAL A 93 0.47 -10.50 2.55
CA VAL A 93 0.10 -9.97 1.23
C VAL A 93 0.97 -10.60 0.14
N CYS A 94 2.30 -10.62 0.32
CA CYS A 94 3.19 -11.22 -0.67
C CYS A 94 2.90 -12.71 -0.87
N PHE A 95 2.69 -13.47 0.21
CA PHE A 95 2.35 -14.88 0.11
C PHE A 95 1.04 -15.10 -0.64
N ARG A 96 -0.01 -14.33 -0.30
CA ARG A 96 -1.33 -14.44 -0.93
C ARG A 96 -1.37 -14.02 -2.41
N LEU A 97 -0.46 -13.15 -2.85
CA LEU A 97 -0.40 -12.76 -4.26
C LEU A 97 0.40 -13.78 -5.11
N ILE A 98 1.18 -14.65 -4.46
CA ILE A 98 1.99 -15.69 -5.11
C ILE A 98 1.24 -17.03 -5.19
N TYR A 99 0.40 -17.34 -4.19
CA TYR A 99 -0.35 -18.60 -4.05
C TYR A 99 -1.86 -18.37 -4.09
#